data_AF-A0A1F8D0D9-F1
#
_entry.id   AF-A0A1F8D0D9-F1
#
_cell.length_a   1.000
_cell.length_b   1.000
_cell.length_c   1.000
_cell.angle_alpha   90.00
_cell.angle_beta   90.00
_cell.angle_gamma   90.00
#
_symmetry.space_group_name_H-M   'P 1'
#
loop_
_entity.id
_entity.type
_entity.pdbx_description
1 polymer ?
#
loop_
_entity_poly.entity_id
_entity_poly.type
_entity_poly.pdbx_seq_one_letter_code
_entity_poly.pdbx_strand_id
1 'polypeptide(L)'
;MKKFNFKAKDKNGVGVTGEVEAMTATAAAKLVRQKGLVVISINQAREGLFSLIKKIRYRVTAGDVTTFTRQLSTMITAGLPITEALSILRMQSKASFQPIVTQILADVEGGGSLSSALSRHPKIFSTTYIALIKAGEAGGVLDSVLARLADNLEKQQEFSGKVTGALIYPAIIVAGMFLVGLIMMIFVIPRLTSLYSEFQAELPLPTRILIGISTVIGTTWPILIILIVFGLWGLSAYRQTKVGKRQIDELIFKIPVFGDLSRQILLTEMTRTLSLMVGAGVSILETLNITAEVMSNAVLSDALRDASKQVEKGFPIAYSFAKHPEAFPYLLSQMVAVGEETGKMEDVLGKVSHIFEVESDQRVKTLTSAVEPLVMIVLGLGVGFLVIAIILPIYNLTSKF
;
A
#
# COMPACT_ATOMS: atom_id res chain seq x y z
N MET A 1 -6.58 21.48 -20.44
CA MET A 1 -7.98 21.97 -20.60
C MET A 1 -8.69 21.86 -19.26
N LYS A 2 -9.70 22.69 -18.98
CA LYS A 2 -10.48 22.68 -17.73
C LYS A 2 -11.84 22.03 -18.00
N LYS A 3 -12.37 21.28 -17.04
CA LYS A 3 -13.71 20.70 -17.14
C LYS A 3 -14.78 21.65 -16.61
N PHE A 4 -15.90 21.75 -17.33
CA PHE A 4 -17.03 22.59 -16.99
C PHE A 4 -18.31 21.74 -16.97
N ASN A 5 -19.07 21.84 -15.89
CA ASN A 5 -20.41 21.28 -15.83
C ASN A 5 -21.40 22.29 -16.41
N PHE A 6 -22.22 21.85 -17.36
CA PHE A 6 -23.25 22.68 -17.96
C PHE A 6 -24.66 22.15 -17.64
N LYS A 7 -25.59 23.08 -17.47
CA LYS A 7 -27.03 22.83 -17.58
C LYS A 7 -27.52 23.55 -18.82
N ALA A 8 -28.21 22.86 -19.70
CA ALA A 8 -28.78 23.41 -20.92
C ALA A 8 -30.17 22.85 -21.16
N LYS A 9 -30.90 23.40 -22.13
CA LYS A 9 -32.15 22.84 -22.64
C LYS A 9 -31.97 22.46 -24.10
N ASP A 10 -32.51 21.31 -24.47
CA ASP A 10 -32.65 20.93 -25.87
C ASP A 10 -33.82 21.73 -26.51
N LYS A 11 -33.95 21.67 -27.84
CA LYS A 11 -34.98 22.35 -28.63
C LYS A 11 -36.40 22.04 -28.17
N ASN A 12 -36.61 20.87 -27.56
CA ASN A 12 -37.90 20.44 -27.00
C ASN A 12 -38.13 20.90 -25.54
N GLY A 13 -37.25 21.77 -25.00
CA GLY A 13 -37.38 22.31 -23.64
C GLY A 13 -36.93 21.35 -22.53
N VAL A 14 -36.49 20.14 -22.87
CA VAL A 14 -35.97 19.14 -21.93
C VAL A 14 -34.62 19.57 -21.38
N GLY A 15 -34.47 19.55 -20.05
CA GLY A 15 -33.23 19.88 -19.38
C GLY A 15 -32.16 18.81 -19.59
N VAL A 16 -31.01 19.21 -20.12
CA VAL A 16 -29.83 18.36 -20.36
C VAL A 16 -28.68 18.86 -19.50
N THR A 17 -28.08 17.96 -18.72
CA THR A 17 -26.89 18.27 -17.90
C THR A 17 -25.72 17.41 -18.34
N GLY A 18 -24.53 18.01 -18.45
CA GLY A 18 -23.34 17.29 -18.87
C GLY A 18 -22.04 18.00 -18.52
N GLU A 19 -20.93 17.41 -18.96
CA GLU A 19 -19.58 17.95 -18.77
C GLU A 19 -18.95 18.25 -20.13
N VAL A 20 -18.22 19.35 -20.23
CA VAL A 20 -17.47 19.75 -21.43
C VAL A 20 -16.09 20.24 -21.05
N GLU A 21 -15.08 19.85 -21.84
CA GLU A 21 -13.71 20.32 -21.66
C GLU A 21 -13.47 21.56 -22.52
N ALA A 22 -12.99 22.64 -21.92
CA ALA A 22 -12.66 23.88 -22.62
C ALA A 22 -11.56 24.66 -21.90
N MET A 23 -10.99 25.66 -22.55
CA MET A 23 -9.98 26.54 -21.92
C MET A 23 -10.61 27.61 -21.02
N THR A 24 -11.82 28.06 -21.35
CA THR A 24 -12.58 29.09 -20.61
C THR A 24 -14.06 28.73 -20.55
N ALA A 25 -14.80 29.31 -19.60
CA ALA A 25 -16.26 29.12 -19.48
C ALA A 25 -17.00 29.57 -20.75
N THR A 26 -16.51 30.62 -21.42
CA THR A 26 -17.04 31.12 -22.69
C THR A 26 -16.82 30.11 -23.83
N ALA A 27 -15.66 29.46 -23.87
CA ALA A 27 -15.38 28.41 -24.85
C ALA A 27 -16.25 27.15 -24.59
N ALA A 28 -16.46 26.78 -23.32
CA ALA A 28 -17.40 25.72 -22.95
C ALA A 28 -18.84 26.05 -23.40
N ALA A 29 -19.28 27.30 -23.21
CA ALA A 29 -20.60 27.76 -23.66
C ALA A 29 -20.77 27.64 -25.18
N LYS A 30 -19.73 28.00 -25.93
CA LYS A 30 -19.73 27.90 -27.39
C LYS A 30 -19.84 26.44 -27.85
N LEU A 31 -19.10 25.53 -27.22
CA LEU A 31 -19.15 24.09 -27.54
C LEU A 31 -20.52 23.48 -27.23
N VAL A 32 -21.15 23.85 -26.11
CA VAL A 32 -22.49 23.35 -25.76
C VAL A 32 -23.55 23.91 -26.71
N ARG A 33 -23.45 25.18 -27.11
CA ARG A 33 -24.34 25.78 -28.13
C ARG A 33 -24.18 25.14 -29.50
N GLN A 34 -22.95 24.79 -29.90
CA GLN A 34 -22.69 24.08 -31.17
C GLN A 34 -23.37 22.70 -31.22
N LYS A 35 -23.64 22.07 -30.07
CA LYS A 35 -24.42 20.83 -29.97
C LYS A 35 -25.94 21.06 -30.03
N GLY A 36 -26.39 22.26 -30.36
CA GLY A 36 -27.81 22.59 -30.48
C GLY A 36 -28.53 22.83 -29.14
N LEU A 37 -27.80 22.92 -28.04
CA LEU A 37 -28.35 23.09 -26.69
C LEU A 37 -28.30 24.56 -26.24
N VAL A 38 -29.39 25.04 -25.63
CA VAL A 38 -29.49 26.38 -25.04
C VAL A 38 -28.93 26.36 -23.63
N VAL A 39 -27.75 26.97 -23.44
CA VAL A 39 -27.03 27.01 -22.16
C VAL A 39 -27.80 27.84 -21.12
N ILE A 40 -28.09 27.23 -19.96
CA ILE A 40 -28.70 27.86 -18.79
C ILE A 40 -27.63 28.26 -17.77
N SER A 41 -26.68 27.37 -17.49
CA SER A 41 -25.56 27.67 -16.60
C SER A 41 -24.32 26.85 -16.95
N ILE A 42 -23.16 27.46 -16.77
CA ILE A 42 -21.86 26.81 -16.92
C ILE A 42 -21.02 27.17 -15.71
N ASN A 43 -20.68 26.15 -14.94
CA ASN A 43 -19.82 26.28 -13.78
C ASN A 43 -18.56 25.47 -14.00
N GLN A 44 -17.41 26.05 -13.68
CA GLN A 44 -16.17 25.28 -13.64
C GLN A 44 -16.35 24.12 -12.66
N ALA A 45 -16.08 22.89 -13.09
CA ALA A 45 -16.21 21.73 -12.24
C ALA A 45 -15.21 21.90 -11.08
N ARG A 46 -15.72 22.21 -9.88
CA ARG A 46 -14.92 22.15 -8.66
C ARG A 46 -14.71 20.68 -8.34
N GLU A 47 -13.46 20.27 -8.13
CA GLU A 47 -13.13 18.95 -7.59
C GLU A 47 -13.64 18.87 -6.14
N GLY A 48 -14.92 18.54 -5.97
CA GLY A 48 -15.49 18.27 -4.65
C GLY A 48 -15.07 16.89 -4.13
N LEU A 49 -15.28 16.64 -2.82
CA LEU A 49 -15.06 15.35 -2.14
C LEU A 49 -15.61 14.13 -2.91
N PHE A 50 -16.69 14.31 -3.66
CA PHE A 50 -17.31 13.29 -4.51
C PHE A 50 -16.44 12.88 -5.72
N SER A 51 -15.61 13.77 -6.27
CA SER A 51 -14.66 13.44 -7.34
C SER A 51 -13.48 12.63 -6.82
N LEU A 52 -13.04 12.87 -5.57
CA LEU A 52 -12.01 12.06 -4.90
C LEU A 52 -12.48 10.62 -4.69
N ILE A 53 -13.73 10.43 -4.24
CA ILE A 53 -14.35 9.09 -4.07
C ILE A 53 -14.48 8.39 -5.43
N LYS A 54 -14.85 9.11 -6.50
CA LYS A 54 -14.90 8.57 -7.86
C LYS A 54 -13.48 8.18 -8.34
N LYS A 55 -12.46 9.00 -8.09
CA LYS A 55 -11.05 8.74 -8.44
C LYS A 55 -10.49 7.50 -7.73
N ILE A 56 -10.94 7.21 -6.51
CA ILE A 56 -10.61 5.99 -5.77
C ILE A 56 -11.28 4.76 -6.40
N ARG A 57 -12.54 4.86 -6.85
CA ARG A 57 -13.28 3.76 -7.48
C ARG A 57 -12.80 3.41 -8.90
N TYR A 58 -12.17 4.35 -9.60
CA TYR A 58 -11.60 4.18 -10.95
C TYR A 58 -10.08 4.00 -10.95
N ARG A 59 -9.50 3.45 -9.89
CA ARG A 59 -8.06 3.16 -9.83
C ARG A 59 -7.77 1.73 -10.30
N VAL A 60 -6.70 1.55 -11.07
CA VAL A 60 -6.16 0.23 -11.39
C VAL A 60 -5.56 -0.37 -10.12
N THR A 61 -6.00 -1.58 -9.77
CA THR A 61 -5.53 -2.32 -8.59
C THR A 61 -4.42 -3.29 -8.95
N ALA A 62 -3.62 -3.72 -7.97
CA ALA A 62 -2.61 -4.76 -8.19
C ALA A 62 -3.24 -6.06 -8.72
N GLY A 63 -4.44 -6.41 -8.23
CA GLY A 63 -5.19 -7.57 -8.72
C GLY A 63 -5.58 -7.46 -10.20
N ASP A 64 -5.88 -6.26 -10.70
CA ASP A 64 -6.17 -6.07 -12.15
C ASP A 64 -4.92 -6.39 -13.00
N VAL A 65 -3.73 -5.99 -12.54
CA VAL A 65 -2.45 -6.31 -13.20
C VAL A 65 -2.16 -7.80 -13.13
N THR A 66 -2.40 -8.45 -11.99
CA THR A 66 -2.25 -9.91 -11.83
C THR A 66 -3.14 -10.66 -12.82
N THR A 67 -4.44 -10.36 -12.85
CA THR A 67 -5.39 -11.01 -13.76
C THR A 67 -5.02 -10.78 -15.22
N PHE A 68 -4.69 -9.54 -15.59
CA PHE A 68 -4.23 -9.21 -16.95
C PHE A 68 -3.01 -10.03 -17.34
N THR A 69 -2.02 -10.13 -16.45
CA THR A 69 -0.76 -10.83 -16.73
C THR A 69 -0.98 -12.33 -16.85
N ARG A 70 -1.81 -12.93 -15.97
CA ARG A 70 -2.20 -14.34 -16.08
C ARG A 70 -2.92 -14.63 -17.38
N GLN A 71 -3.92 -13.84 -17.73
CA GLN A 71 -4.68 -14.04 -18.98
C GLN A 71 -3.80 -13.84 -20.21
N LEU A 72 -2.93 -12.82 -20.22
CA LEU A 72 -1.94 -12.62 -21.27
C LEU A 72 -1.02 -13.84 -21.39
N SER A 73 -0.43 -14.30 -20.28
CA SER A 73 0.39 -15.51 -20.24
C SER A 73 -0.34 -16.71 -20.85
N THR A 74 -1.56 -17.00 -20.42
CA THR A 74 -2.34 -18.13 -20.92
C THR A 74 -2.54 -18.07 -22.44
N MET A 75 -2.86 -16.90 -23.00
CA MET A 75 -3.08 -16.76 -24.43
C MET A 75 -1.76 -16.84 -25.23
N ILE A 76 -0.69 -16.22 -24.75
CA ILE A 76 0.63 -16.29 -25.41
C ILE A 76 1.18 -17.72 -25.39
N THR A 77 1.07 -18.43 -24.26
CA THR A 77 1.47 -19.84 -24.16
C THR A 77 0.60 -20.75 -25.05
N ALA A 78 -0.66 -20.40 -25.29
CA ALA A 78 -1.52 -21.09 -26.25
C ALA A 78 -1.18 -20.78 -27.73
N GLY A 79 -0.18 -19.95 -28.00
CA GLY A 79 0.28 -19.60 -29.33
C GLY A 79 -0.48 -18.45 -29.98
N LEU A 80 -1.32 -17.72 -29.23
CA LEU A 80 -2.07 -16.59 -29.78
C LEU A 80 -1.13 -15.39 -30.02
N PRO A 81 -1.25 -14.68 -31.16
CA PRO A 81 -0.50 -13.46 -31.40
C PRO A 81 -0.74 -12.40 -30.31
N ILE A 82 0.31 -11.67 -29.93
CA ILE A 82 0.26 -10.69 -28.84
C ILE A 82 -0.76 -9.57 -29.05
N THR A 83 -0.92 -9.10 -30.29
CA THR A 83 -1.90 -8.07 -30.65
C THR A 83 -3.33 -8.58 -30.49
N GLU A 84 -3.58 -9.85 -30.85
CA GLU A 84 -4.87 -10.50 -30.67
C GLU A 84 -5.19 -10.70 -29.18
N ALA A 85 -4.23 -11.21 -28.41
CA ALA A 85 -4.35 -11.34 -26.96
C ALA A 85 -4.65 -9.99 -26.28
N LEU A 86 -3.92 -8.92 -26.64
CA LEU A 86 -4.15 -7.57 -26.11
C LEU A 86 -5.53 -7.00 -26.51
N SER A 87 -6.02 -7.30 -27.72
CA SER A 87 -7.37 -6.91 -28.15
C SER A 87 -8.46 -7.58 -27.32
N ILE A 88 -8.31 -8.88 -27.02
CA ILE A 88 -9.21 -9.63 -26.13
C ILE A 88 -9.17 -9.04 -24.72
N LEU A 89 -7.98 -8.80 -24.16
CA LEU A 89 -7.79 -8.22 -22.83
C LEU A 89 -8.40 -6.82 -22.72
N ARG A 90 -8.29 -6.01 -23.76
CA ARG A 90 -8.91 -4.69 -23.82
C ARG A 90 -10.43 -4.78 -23.65
N MET A 91 -11.09 -5.76 -24.27
CA MET A 91 -12.54 -5.95 -24.18
C MET A 91 -12.98 -6.46 -22.79
N GLN A 92 -12.15 -7.28 -22.15
CA GLN A 92 -12.44 -7.82 -20.80
C GLN A 92 -12.05 -6.85 -19.66
N SER A 93 -11.25 -5.82 -19.96
CA SER A 93 -10.74 -4.89 -18.97
C SER A 93 -11.83 -4.00 -18.37
N LYS A 94 -11.70 -3.70 -17.07
CA LYS A 94 -12.51 -2.68 -16.39
C LYS A 94 -12.32 -1.32 -17.05
N ALA A 95 -13.32 -0.44 -16.92
CA ALA A 95 -13.29 0.92 -17.49
C ALA A 95 -12.07 1.76 -17.08
N SER A 96 -11.47 1.49 -15.90
CA SER A 96 -10.24 2.15 -15.44
C SER A 96 -8.98 1.65 -16.13
N PHE A 97 -8.97 0.40 -16.62
CA PHE A 97 -7.79 -0.25 -17.18
C PHE A 97 -7.82 -0.32 -18.72
N GLN A 98 -9.01 -0.33 -19.31
CA GLN A 98 -9.21 -0.35 -20.78
C GLN A 98 -8.41 0.73 -21.53
N PRO A 99 -8.34 2.01 -21.09
CA PRO A 99 -7.56 3.02 -21.83
C PRO A 99 -6.07 2.71 -21.86
N ILE A 100 -5.54 2.10 -20.81
CA ILE A 100 -4.12 1.70 -20.72
C ILE A 100 -3.86 0.54 -21.67
N VAL A 101 -4.70 -0.51 -21.64
CA VAL A 101 -4.56 -1.64 -22.58
C VAL A 101 -4.74 -1.20 -24.03
N THR A 102 -5.61 -0.21 -24.28
CA THR A 102 -5.80 0.38 -25.62
C THR A 102 -4.53 1.05 -26.12
N GLN A 103 -3.85 1.82 -25.27
CA GLN A 103 -2.58 2.46 -25.64
C GLN A 103 -1.48 1.40 -25.86
N ILE A 104 -1.40 0.38 -25.01
CA ILE A 104 -0.43 -0.71 -25.15
C ILE A 104 -0.64 -1.44 -26.48
N LEU A 105 -1.90 -1.78 -26.80
CA LEU A 105 -2.25 -2.42 -28.07
C LEU A 105 -1.82 -1.55 -29.26
N ALA A 106 -2.15 -0.27 -29.25
CA ALA A 106 -1.81 0.66 -30.34
C ALA A 106 -0.29 0.80 -30.54
N ASP A 107 0.48 0.84 -29.44
CA ASP A 107 1.94 0.92 -29.50
C ASP A 107 2.56 -0.36 -30.10
N VAL A 108 2.02 -1.53 -29.75
CA VAL A 108 2.49 -2.82 -30.26
C VAL A 108 2.07 -3.03 -31.72
N GLU A 109 0.84 -2.68 -32.09
CA GLU A 109 0.38 -2.66 -33.49
C GLU A 109 1.19 -1.67 -34.35
N GLY A 110 1.67 -0.57 -33.74
CA GLY A 110 2.59 0.38 -34.36
C GLY A 110 4.03 -0.12 -34.51
N GLY A 111 4.32 -1.36 -34.11
CA GLY A 111 5.64 -1.99 -34.23
C GLY A 111 6.58 -1.79 -33.03
N GLY A 112 6.09 -1.21 -31.93
CA GLY A 112 6.83 -1.14 -30.67
C GLY A 112 6.91 -2.49 -29.95
N SER A 113 7.94 -2.66 -29.11
CA SER A 113 7.99 -3.81 -28.20
C SER A 113 6.95 -3.69 -27.07
N LEU A 114 6.47 -4.82 -26.55
CA LEU A 114 5.58 -4.87 -25.39
C LEU A 114 6.24 -4.18 -24.18
N SER A 115 7.52 -4.44 -23.92
CA SER A 115 8.26 -3.77 -22.83
C SER A 115 8.24 -2.25 -22.97
N SER A 116 8.42 -1.71 -24.18
CA SER A 116 8.39 -0.27 -24.46
C SER A 116 6.99 0.30 -24.23
N ALA A 117 5.95 -0.38 -24.70
CA ALA A 117 4.56 0.02 -24.49
C ALA A 117 4.18 0.04 -22.99
N LEU A 118 4.56 -1.00 -22.24
CA LEU A 118 4.34 -1.08 -20.79
C LEU A 118 5.10 0.01 -20.01
N SER A 119 6.31 0.37 -20.47
CA SER A 119 7.15 1.38 -19.82
C SER A 119 6.54 2.79 -19.79
N ARG A 120 5.57 3.07 -20.69
CA ARG A 120 4.79 4.33 -20.66
C ARG A 120 3.83 4.42 -19.46
N HIS A 121 3.63 3.31 -18.75
CA HIS A 121 2.72 3.20 -17.62
C HIS A 121 3.42 2.76 -16.32
N PRO A 122 4.47 3.46 -15.85
CA PRO A 122 5.34 3.03 -14.74
C PRO A 122 4.64 3.06 -13.36
N LYS A 123 3.47 3.70 -13.27
CA LYS A 123 2.63 3.69 -12.05
C LYS A 123 1.81 2.41 -11.89
N ILE A 124 1.74 1.60 -12.94
CA ILE A 124 0.92 0.38 -13.01
C ILE A 124 1.83 -0.84 -13.15
N PHE A 125 2.78 -0.80 -14.08
CA PHE A 125 3.78 -1.85 -14.26
C PHE A 125 5.08 -1.44 -13.57
N SER A 126 5.58 -2.29 -12.68
CA SER A 126 6.81 -2.03 -11.95
C SER A 126 8.04 -2.12 -12.86
N THR A 127 9.15 -1.54 -12.43
CA THR A 127 10.45 -1.66 -13.14
C THR A 127 10.84 -3.13 -13.34
N THR A 128 10.64 -3.97 -12.32
CA THR A 128 10.84 -5.43 -12.40
C THR A 128 9.96 -6.07 -13.48
N TYR A 129 8.68 -5.72 -13.54
CA TYR A 129 7.75 -6.22 -14.56
C TYR A 129 8.28 -5.91 -15.97
N ILE A 130 8.61 -4.64 -16.22
CA ILE A 130 9.07 -4.16 -17.52
C ILE A 130 10.39 -4.85 -17.91
N ALA A 131 11.32 -4.99 -16.98
CA ALA A 131 12.62 -5.62 -17.22
C ALA A 131 12.48 -7.11 -17.54
N LEU A 132 11.59 -7.84 -16.86
CA LEU A 132 11.30 -9.23 -17.17
C LEU A 132 10.74 -9.38 -18.58
N ILE A 133 9.72 -8.58 -18.93
CA ILE A 133 9.15 -8.61 -20.28
C ILE A 133 10.22 -8.30 -21.32
N LYS A 134 11.07 -7.29 -21.08
CA LYS A 134 12.17 -6.93 -21.99
C LYS A 134 13.15 -8.10 -22.19
N ALA A 135 13.53 -8.80 -21.12
CA ALA A 135 14.41 -9.95 -21.19
C ALA A 135 13.75 -11.13 -21.94
N GLY A 136 12.46 -11.38 -21.69
CA GLY A 136 11.68 -12.39 -22.39
C GLY A 136 11.53 -12.10 -23.89
N GLU A 137 11.33 -10.83 -24.27
CA GLU A 137 11.30 -10.40 -25.66
C GLU A 137 12.65 -10.55 -26.34
N ALA A 138 13.74 -10.10 -25.70
CA ALA A 138 15.09 -10.20 -26.24
C ALA A 138 15.57 -11.66 -26.37
N GLY A 139 15.17 -12.52 -25.43
CA GLY A 139 15.50 -13.93 -25.40
C GLY A 139 14.55 -14.82 -26.21
N GLY A 140 13.45 -14.29 -26.75
CA GLY A 140 12.45 -15.07 -27.48
C GLY A 140 11.69 -16.09 -26.62
N VAL A 141 11.66 -15.89 -25.30
CA VAL A 141 11.06 -16.80 -24.29
C VAL A 141 9.96 -16.12 -23.49
N LEU A 142 9.25 -15.18 -24.14
CA LEU A 142 8.22 -14.34 -23.53
C LEU A 142 7.09 -15.14 -22.89
N ASP A 143 6.72 -16.29 -23.48
CA ASP A 143 5.75 -17.24 -22.96
C ASP A 143 6.11 -17.75 -21.56
N SER A 144 7.34 -18.23 -21.38
CA SER A 144 7.83 -18.76 -20.11
C SER A 144 8.01 -17.65 -19.05
N VAL A 145 8.46 -16.48 -19.48
CA VAL A 145 8.65 -15.32 -18.60
C VAL A 145 7.30 -14.77 -18.12
N LEU A 146 6.30 -14.67 -19.01
CA LEU A 146 4.95 -14.27 -18.64
C LEU A 146 4.31 -15.26 -17.66
N ALA A 147 4.52 -16.56 -17.86
CA ALA A 147 4.02 -17.59 -16.94
C ALA A 147 4.61 -17.44 -15.53
N ARG A 148 5.94 -17.33 -15.45
CA ARG A 148 6.66 -17.12 -14.18
C ARG A 148 6.27 -15.80 -13.51
N LEU A 149 6.10 -14.73 -14.29
CA LEU A 149 5.67 -13.43 -13.80
C LEU A 149 4.24 -13.47 -13.26
N ALA A 150 3.32 -14.16 -13.95
CA ALA A 150 1.95 -14.36 -13.49
C ALA A 150 1.91 -15.17 -12.18
N ASP A 151 2.64 -16.28 -12.10
CA ASP A 151 2.77 -17.10 -10.88
C ASP A 151 3.31 -16.25 -9.71
N ASN A 152 4.32 -15.42 -9.98
CA ASN A 152 4.90 -14.54 -8.97
C ASN A 152 3.91 -13.47 -8.49
N LEU A 153 3.16 -12.84 -9.39
CA LEU A 153 2.17 -11.83 -9.01
C LEU A 153 1.02 -12.44 -8.20
N GLU A 154 0.56 -13.64 -8.55
CA GLU A 154 -0.46 -14.37 -7.79
C GLU A 154 0.04 -14.74 -6.39
N LYS A 155 1.24 -15.33 -6.29
CA LYS A 155 1.87 -15.61 -4.99
C LYS A 155 2.07 -14.36 -4.14
N GLN A 156 2.43 -13.23 -4.76
CA GLN A 156 2.59 -11.97 -4.03
C GLN A 156 1.27 -11.47 -3.48
N GLN A 157 0.21 -11.58 -4.28
CA GLN A 157 -1.13 -11.18 -3.89
C GLN A 157 -1.65 -12.09 -2.76
N GLU A 158 -1.43 -13.40 -2.85
CA GLU A 158 -1.77 -14.36 -1.80
C GLU A 158 -1.01 -14.06 -0.51
N PHE A 159 0.31 -13.90 -0.58
CA PHE A 159 1.16 -13.58 0.57
C PHE A 159 0.75 -12.25 1.24
N SER A 160 0.58 -11.19 0.44
CA SER A 160 0.12 -9.88 0.94
C SER A 160 -1.28 -9.98 1.56
N GLY A 161 -2.15 -10.81 0.97
CA GLY A 161 -3.49 -11.09 1.47
C GLY A 161 -3.47 -11.81 2.81
N LYS A 162 -2.59 -12.82 2.99
CA LYS A 162 -2.39 -13.52 4.27
C LYS A 162 -1.88 -12.57 5.35
N VAL A 163 -0.84 -11.79 5.04
CA VAL A 163 -0.24 -10.83 5.98
C VAL A 163 -1.26 -9.77 6.38
N THR A 164 -1.93 -9.14 5.41
CA THR A 164 -2.91 -8.08 5.70
C THR A 164 -4.13 -8.67 6.42
N GLY A 165 -4.63 -9.82 5.98
CA GLY A 165 -5.80 -10.51 6.54
C GLY A 165 -5.61 -10.85 8.01
N ALA A 166 -4.44 -11.34 8.40
CA ALA A 166 -4.11 -11.64 9.79
C ALA A 166 -4.11 -10.39 10.70
N LEU A 167 -3.82 -9.20 10.16
CA LEU A 167 -3.79 -7.94 10.89
C LEU A 167 -5.17 -7.25 11.01
N ILE A 168 -6.17 -7.68 10.24
CA ILE A 168 -7.52 -7.09 10.27
C ILE A 168 -8.17 -7.26 11.65
N TYR A 169 -8.10 -8.47 12.22
CA TYR A 169 -8.75 -8.76 13.50
C TYR A 169 -8.20 -7.89 14.66
N PRO A 170 -6.86 -7.81 14.89
CA PRO A 170 -6.27 -6.86 15.82
C PRO A 170 -6.73 -5.41 15.61
N ALA A 171 -6.75 -4.96 14.35
CA ALA A 171 -7.10 -3.59 14.01
C ALA A 171 -8.56 -3.26 14.36
N ILE A 172 -9.50 -4.18 14.09
CA ILE A 172 -10.92 -4.01 14.41
C ILE A 172 -11.11 -3.87 15.92
N ILE A 173 -10.45 -4.71 16.72
CA ILE A 173 -10.61 -4.67 18.18
C ILE A 173 -10.01 -3.38 18.75
N VAL A 174 -8.79 -3.02 18.37
CA VAL A 174 -8.15 -1.79 18.83
C VAL A 174 -8.99 -0.57 18.43
N ALA A 175 -9.53 -0.54 17.21
CA ALA A 175 -10.43 0.51 16.76
C ALA A 175 -11.73 0.55 17.58
N GLY A 176 -12.33 -0.61 17.87
CA GLY A 176 -13.51 -0.72 18.73
C GLY A 176 -13.26 -0.24 20.15
N MET A 177 -12.13 -0.62 20.75
CA MET A 177 -11.71 -0.15 22.07
C MET A 177 -11.52 1.36 22.12
N PHE A 178 -10.86 1.91 21.10
CA PHE A 178 -10.66 3.35 20.98
C PHE A 178 -11.99 4.10 20.82
N LEU A 179 -12.91 3.55 20.01
CA LEU A 179 -14.26 4.11 19.82
C LEU A 179 -15.06 4.12 21.12
N VAL A 180 -15.11 3.00 21.84
CA VAL A 180 -15.79 2.90 23.14
C VAL A 180 -15.18 3.90 24.12
N GLY A 181 -13.85 3.95 24.21
CA GLY A 181 -13.14 4.92 25.05
C GLY A 181 -13.52 6.37 24.72
N LEU A 182 -13.58 6.74 23.44
CA LEU A 182 -14.00 8.07 22.99
C LEU A 182 -15.45 8.39 23.36
N ILE A 183 -16.39 7.45 23.14
CA ILE A 183 -17.80 7.65 23.51
C ILE A 183 -17.92 7.91 25.01
N MET A 184 -17.23 7.12 25.83
CA MET A 184 -17.24 7.30 27.28
C MET A 184 -16.69 8.67 27.68
N MET A 185 -15.55 9.09 27.11
CA MET A 185 -14.92 10.37 27.43
C MET A 185 -15.72 11.59 26.98
N ILE A 186 -16.44 11.53 25.87
CA ILE A 186 -17.19 12.66 25.31
C ILE A 186 -18.60 12.75 25.92
N PHE A 187 -19.27 11.63 26.15
CA PHE A 187 -20.68 11.64 26.55
C PHE A 187 -20.91 11.27 28.02
N VAL A 188 -20.20 10.27 28.55
CA VAL A 188 -20.50 9.71 29.87
C VAL A 188 -19.80 10.48 30.98
N ILE A 189 -18.50 10.71 30.83
CA ILE A 189 -17.67 11.38 31.85
C ILE A 189 -18.12 12.82 32.13
N PRO A 190 -18.47 13.66 31.13
CA PRO A 190 -18.93 15.02 31.41
C PRO A 190 -20.26 15.04 32.17
N ARG A 191 -21.19 14.12 31.84
CA ARG A 191 -22.48 13.99 32.56
C ARG A 191 -22.31 13.56 34.01
N LEU A 192 -21.36 12.66 34.28
CA LEU A 192 -21.02 12.31 35.65
C LEU A 192 -20.42 13.52 36.37
N THR A 193 -19.49 14.23 35.74
CA THR A 193 -18.84 15.41 36.33
C THR A 193 -19.86 16.49 36.74
N SER A 194 -20.86 16.77 35.89
CA SER A 194 -21.92 17.74 36.22
C SER A 194 -22.72 17.31 37.46
N LEU A 195 -23.06 16.02 37.57
CA LEU A 195 -23.75 15.51 38.77
C LEU A 195 -22.92 15.71 40.03
N TYR A 196 -21.61 15.44 40.01
CA TYR A 196 -20.74 15.64 41.19
C TYR A 196 -20.57 17.10 41.59
N SER A 197 -20.53 18.01 40.61
CA SER A 197 -20.38 19.45 40.89
C SER A 197 -21.54 20.02 41.70
N GLU A 198 -22.72 19.40 41.63
CA GLU A 198 -23.92 19.79 42.38
C GLU A 198 -23.88 19.33 43.85
N PHE A 199 -23.14 18.26 44.17
CA PHE A 199 -23.08 17.67 45.52
C PHE A 199 -21.89 18.12 46.38
N GLN A 200 -21.04 19.04 45.89
CA GLN A 200 -19.81 19.51 46.57
C GLN A 200 -18.90 18.40 47.13
N ALA A 201 -18.98 17.19 46.56
CA ALA A 201 -18.22 16.03 47.03
C ALA A 201 -16.86 15.95 46.31
N GLU A 202 -15.79 15.65 47.05
CA GLU A 202 -14.49 15.39 46.45
C GLU A 202 -14.53 14.12 45.58
N LEU A 203 -14.15 14.29 44.32
CA LEU A 203 -14.04 13.19 43.37
C LEU A 203 -12.89 12.23 43.75
N PRO A 204 -13.10 10.90 43.68
CA PRO A 204 -12.01 9.94 43.81
C PRO A 204 -10.89 10.16 42.79
N LEU A 205 -9.67 9.77 43.16
CA LEU A 205 -8.45 9.94 42.34
C LEU A 205 -8.58 9.35 40.92
N PRO A 206 -9.12 8.12 40.72
CA PRO A 206 -9.33 7.56 39.37
C PRO A 206 -10.24 8.44 38.49
N THR A 207 -11.32 8.96 39.06
CA THR A 207 -12.27 9.83 38.37
C THR A 207 -11.67 11.19 38.04
N ARG A 208 -10.82 11.76 38.93
CA ARG A 208 -10.08 13.00 38.65
C ARG A 208 -9.09 12.86 37.49
N ILE A 209 -8.33 11.77 37.42
CA ILE A 209 -7.42 11.49 36.29
C ILE A 209 -8.22 11.41 34.99
N LEU A 210 -9.35 10.69 35.02
CA LEU A 210 -10.19 10.47 33.85
C LEU A 210 -10.85 11.76 33.35
N ILE A 211 -11.30 12.63 34.26
CA ILE A 211 -11.82 13.97 33.95
C ILE A 211 -10.71 14.88 33.40
N GLY A 212 -9.50 14.83 33.96
CA GLY A 212 -8.34 15.57 33.43
C GLY A 212 -8.04 15.19 31.97
N ILE A 213 -8.07 13.89 31.66
CA ILE A 213 -7.89 13.40 30.28
C ILE A 213 -9.08 13.83 29.39
N SER A 214 -10.31 13.68 29.88
CA SER A 214 -11.54 14.05 29.16
C SER A 214 -11.60 15.55 28.84
N THR A 215 -11.20 16.43 29.75
CA THR A 215 -11.19 17.89 29.54
C THR A 215 -10.11 18.31 28.53
N VAL A 216 -8.93 17.69 28.59
CA VAL A 216 -7.87 17.90 27.57
C VAL A 216 -8.37 17.44 26.20
N ILE A 217 -8.97 16.25 26.10
CA ILE A 217 -9.50 15.75 24.84
C ILE A 217 -10.68 16.61 24.36
N GLY A 218 -11.65 16.92 25.20
CA GLY A 218 -12.84 17.71 24.85
C GLY A 218 -12.54 19.17 24.44
N THR A 219 -11.52 19.79 25.02
CA THR A 219 -11.17 21.20 24.74
C THR A 219 -10.05 21.33 23.70
N THR A 220 -9.09 20.38 23.68
CA THR A 220 -7.88 20.45 22.86
C THR A 220 -7.96 19.55 21.63
N TRP A 221 -9.03 18.75 21.41
CA TRP A 221 -9.12 17.88 20.22
C TRP A 221 -8.88 18.59 18.88
N PRO A 222 -9.27 19.87 18.63
CA PRO A 222 -8.97 20.51 17.36
C PRO A 222 -7.46 20.75 17.21
N ILE A 223 -6.80 21.16 18.30
CA ILE A 223 -5.34 21.34 18.35
C ILE A 223 -4.62 19.99 18.22
N LEU A 224 -5.16 18.93 18.82
CA LEU A 224 -4.63 17.57 18.73
C LEU A 224 -4.73 17.03 17.30
N ILE A 225 -5.84 17.27 16.60
CA ILE A 225 -5.98 16.95 15.17
C ILE A 225 -4.99 17.77 14.34
N ILE A 226 -4.85 19.08 14.60
CA ILE A 226 -3.86 19.92 13.89
C ILE A 226 -2.45 19.39 14.13
N LEU A 227 -2.09 19.04 15.37
CA LEU A 227 -0.79 18.47 15.73
C LEU A 227 -0.56 17.11 15.03
N ILE A 228 -1.57 16.24 14.98
CA ILE A 228 -1.49 14.96 14.26
C ILE A 228 -1.32 15.20 12.76
N VAL A 229 -2.09 16.11 12.16
CA VAL A 229 -1.99 16.41 10.73
C VAL A 229 -0.63 17.02 10.39
N PHE A 230 -0.16 18.01 11.15
CA PHE A 230 1.17 18.60 10.96
C PHE A 230 2.30 17.62 11.31
N GLY A 231 2.11 16.76 12.30
CA GLY A 231 3.06 15.71 12.67
C GLY A 231 3.17 14.65 11.57
N LEU A 232 2.05 14.19 11.02
CA LEU A 232 2.03 13.27 9.87
C LEU A 232 2.60 13.92 8.61
N TRP A 233 2.31 15.21 8.38
CA TRP A 233 2.89 15.96 7.28
C TRP A 233 4.40 16.15 7.45
N GLY A 234 4.86 16.52 8.65
CA GLY A 234 6.27 16.66 9.00
C GLY A 234 7.03 15.34 8.92
N LEU A 235 6.42 14.24 9.39
CA LEU A 235 6.96 12.90 9.25
C LEU A 235 7.00 12.46 7.78
N SER A 236 5.97 12.79 6.99
CA SER A 236 5.94 12.51 5.55
C SER A 236 7.02 13.30 4.80
N ALA A 237 7.22 14.58 5.15
CA ALA A 237 8.29 15.41 4.61
C ALA A 237 9.67 14.89 5.04
N TYR A 238 9.83 14.49 6.30
CA TYR A 238 11.07 13.91 6.82
C TYR A 238 11.40 12.57 6.15
N ARG A 239 10.39 11.71 5.92
CA ARG A 239 10.53 10.44 5.21
C ARG A 239 10.88 10.60 3.74
N GLN A 240 10.60 11.75 3.13
CA GLN A 240 11.07 12.06 1.77
C GLN A 240 12.56 12.42 1.72
N THR A 241 13.18 12.78 2.85
CA THR A 241 14.63 12.97 2.92
C THR A 241 15.36 11.63 2.99
N LYS A 242 16.56 11.54 2.39
CA LYS A 242 17.38 10.31 2.41
C LYS A 242 17.72 9.86 3.83
N VAL A 243 18.08 10.81 4.70
CA VAL A 243 18.43 10.55 6.11
C VAL A 243 17.19 10.11 6.90
N GLY A 244 16.08 10.83 6.76
CA GLY A 244 14.86 10.51 7.50
C GLY A 244 14.24 9.18 7.09
N LYS A 245 14.26 8.84 5.80
CA LYS A 245 13.83 7.51 5.34
C LYS A 245 14.64 6.40 6.02
N ARG A 246 15.97 6.52 6.02
CA ARG A 246 16.87 5.54 6.62
C ARG A 246 16.66 5.38 8.13
N GLN A 247 16.57 6.48 8.87
CA GLN A 247 16.35 6.42 10.32
C GLN A 247 14.99 5.82 10.70
N ILE A 248 13.93 6.19 9.97
CA ILE A 248 12.59 5.61 10.18
C ILE A 248 12.61 4.11 9.88
N ASP A 249 13.19 3.72 8.75
CA ASP A 249 13.27 2.32 8.33
C ASP A 249 14.10 1.47 9.32
N GLU A 250 15.19 2.03 9.86
CA GLU A 250 16.00 1.39 10.90
C GLU A 250 15.26 1.29 12.25
N LEU A 251 14.49 2.32 12.60
CA LEU A 251 13.66 2.30 13.81
C LEU A 251 12.56 1.25 13.71
N ILE A 252 11.92 1.09 12.54
CA ILE A 252 10.90 0.08 12.29
C ILE A 252 11.46 -1.33 12.54
N PHE A 253 12.69 -1.62 12.10
CA PHE A 253 13.34 -2.91 12.37
C PHE A 253 13.67 -3.14 13.86
N LYS A 254 13.75 -2.08 14.67
CA LYS A 254 13.96 -2.19 16.12
C LYS A 254 12.67 -2.36 16.92
N ILE A 255 11.50 -2.17 16.29
CA ILE A 255 10.23 -2.41 16.98
C ILE A 255 10.08 -3.91 17.21
N PRO A 256 9.96 -4.37 18.48
CA PRO A 256 9.87 -5.80 18.76
C PRO A 256 8.65 -6.40 18.04
N VAL A 257 8.85 -7.62 17.54
CA VAL A 257 7.87 -8.43 16.80
C VAL A 257 7.49 -7.89 15.41
N PHE A 258 7.17 -6.59 15.25
CA PHE A 258 6.87 -5.99 13.94
C PHE A 258 8.10 -5.80 13.05
N GLY A 259 9.25 -5.46 13.64
CA GLY A 259 10.51 -5.26 12.92
C GLY A 259 10.99 -6.55 12.27
N ASP A 260 10.97 -7.66 13.02
CA ASP A 260 11.35 -8.99 12.53
C ASP A 260 10.42 -9.45 11.39
N LEU A 261 9.10 -9.29 11.54
CA LEU A 261 8.14 -9.62 10.49
C LEU A 261 8.38 -8.76 9.23
N SER A 262 8.57 -7.45 9.40
CA SER A 262 8.82 -6.56 8.26
C SER A 262 10.11 -6.93 7.54
N ARG A 263 11.16 -7.29 8.27
CA ARG A 263 12.44 -7.72 7.69
C ARG A 263 12.26 -9.01 6.88
N GLN A 264 11.55 -9.99 7.43
CA GLN A 264 11.24 -11.26 6.78
C GLN A 264 10.46 -11.06 5.47
N ILE A 265 9.38 -10.25 5.49
CA ILE A 265 8.59 -9.89 4.30
C ILE A 265 9.48 -9.29 3.21
N LEU A 266 10.34 -8.33 3.58
CA LEU A 266 11.21 -7.64 2.62
C LEU A 266 12.29 -8.56 2.04
N LEU A 267 12.85 -9.47 2.85
CA LEU A 267 13.81 -10.48 2.39
C LEU A 267 13.16 -11.49 1.44
N THR A 268 11.93 -11.92 1.72
CA THR A 268 11.12 -12.76 0.82
C THR A 268 10.91 -12.06 -0.52
N GLU A 269 10.43 -10.82 -0.54
CA GLU A 269 10.21 -10.08 -1.79
C GLU A 269 11.51 -9.86 -2.59
N MET A 270 12.60 -9.53 -1.89
CA MET A 270 13.91 -9.32 -2.50
C MET A 270 14.44 -10.60 -3.16
N THR A 271 14.53 -11.69 -2.40
CA THR A 271 15.08 -12.97 -2.89
C THR A 271 14.23 -13.58 -4.00
N ARG A 272 12.90 -13.45 -3.91
CA ARG A 272 11.98 -13.87 -4.97
C ARG A 272 12.16 -13.07 -6.25
N THR A 273 12.33 -11.75 -6.13
CA THR A 273 12.58 -10.86 -7.27
C THR A 273 13.93 -11.18 -7.93
N LEU A 274 14.98 -11.35 -7.13
CA LEU A 274 16.30 -11.76 -7.61
C LEU A 274 16.21 -13.11 -8.34
N SER A 275 15.56 -14.12 -7.74
CA SER A 275 15.37 -15.45 -8.33
C SER A 275 14.65 -15.37 -9.68
N LEU A 276 13.53 -14.63 -9.73
CA LEU A 276 12.72 -14.48 -10.94
C LEU A 276 13.48 -13.80 -12.09
N MET A 277 14.20 -12.71 -11.79
CA MET A 277 14.96 -11.97 -12.80
C MET A 277 16.15 -12.76 -13.32
N VAL A 278 16.88 -13.44 -12.43
CA VAL A 278 18.00 -14.30 -12.82
C VAL A 278 17.51 -15.49 -13.65
N GLY A 279 16.41 -16.13 -13.26
CA GLY A 279 15.81 -17.23 -14.02
C GLY A 279 15.21 -16.81 -15.36
N ALA A 280 14.85 -15.54 -15.52
CA ALA A 280 14.45 -14.95 -16.79
C ALA A 280 15.64 -14.51 -17.67
N GLY A 281 16.88 -14.75 -17.23
CA GLY A 281 18.10 -14.43 -17.98
C GLY A 281 18.56 -12.97 -17.85
N VAL A 282 18.00 -12.19 -16.92
CA VAL A 282 18.50 -10.84 -16.62
C VAL A 282 19.85 -10.96 -15.92
N SER A 283 20.84 -10.14 -16.31
CA SER A 283 22.16 -10.16 -15.67
C SER A 283 22.06 -9.88 -14.16
N ILE A 284 22.93 -10.48 -13.36
CA ILE A 284 22.94 -10.28 -11.89
C ILE A 284 23.10 -8.80 -11.53
N LEU A 285 24.00 -8.09 -12.21
CA LEU A 285 24.25 -6.67 -11.95
C LEU A 285 23.00 -5.82 -12.22
N GLU A 286 22.32 -6.04 -13.35
CA GLU A 286 21.07 -5.36 -13.67
C GLU A 286 19.97 -5.75 -12.67
N THR A 287 19.90 -7.02 -12.28
CA THR A 287 18.96 -7.54 -11.28
C THR A 287 19.16 -6.87 -9.92
N LEU A 288 20.39 -6.72 -9.45
CA LEU A 288 20.72 -6.02 -8.19
C LEU A 288 20.30 -4.56 -8.25
N ASN A 289 20.58 -3.86 -9.35
CA ASN A 289 20.19 -2.47 -9.54
C ASN A 289 18.67 -2.27 -9.54
N ILE A 290 17.94 -3.07 -10.33
CA ILE A 290 16.48 -3.00 -10.41
C ILE A 290 15.84 -3.36 -9.07
N THR A 291 16.33 -4.41 -8.41
CA THR A 291 15.83 -4.79 -7.09
C THR A 291 16.05 -3.65 -6.10
N ALA A 292 17.24 -3.03 -6.09
CA ALA A 292 17.53 -1.91 -5.21
C ALA A 292 16.61 -0.69 -5.43
N GLU A 293 16.17 -0.44 -6.66
CA GLU A 293 15.21 0.63 -6.97
C GLU A 293 13.80 0.35 -6.47
N VAL A 294 13.38 -0.91 -6.52
CA VAL A 294 12.01 -1.33 -6.17
C VAL A 294 11.86 -1.57 -4.67
N MET A 295 12.95 -1.87 -3.95
CA MET A 295 12.92 -2.06 -2.50
C MET A 295 12.38 -0.82 -1.77
N SER A 296 11.34 -1.04 -0.95
CA SER A 296 10.70 0.04 -0.18
C SER A 296 11.59 0.54 0.97
N ASN A 297 12.37 -0.35 1.58
CA ASN A 297 13.25 -0.08 2.72
C ASN A 297 14.64 0.40 2.29
N ALA A 298 15.09 1.52 2.87
CA ALA A 298 16.36 2.15 2.53
C ALA A 298 17.59 1.32 2.92
N VAL A 299 17.54 0.55 4.01
CA VAL A 299 18.68 -0.28 4.46
C VAL A 299 18.99 -1.37 3.43
N LEU A 300 17.96 -2.09 2.97
CA LEU A 300 18.10 -3.10 1.92
C LEU A 300 18.45 -2.48 0.56
N SER A 301 17.82 -1.35 0.20
CA SER A 301 18.10 -0.64 -1.06
C SER A 301 19.55 -0.16 -1.14
N ASP A 302 20.06 0.45 -0.07
CA ASP A 302 21.45 0.93 0.00
C ASP A 302 22.44 -0.23 -0.04
N ALA A 303 22.17 -1.32 0.69
CA ALA A 303 23.01 -2.52 0.70
C ALA A 303 23.05 -3.20 -0.67
N LEU A 304 21.92 -3.31 -1.38
CA LEU A 304 21.89 -3.83 -2.76
C LEU A 304 22.63 -2.94 -3.74
N ARG A 305 22.58 -1.60 -3.57
CA ARG A 305 23.36 -0.66 -4.38
C ARG A 305 24.86 -0.79 -4.15
N ASP A 306 25.30 -0.95 -2.90
CA ASP A 306 26.73 -1.23 -2.64
C ASP A 306 27.10 -2.58 -3.24
N ALA A 307 26.28 -3.61 -3.04
CA ALA A 307 26.53 -4.93 -3.60
C ALA A 307 26.66 -4.91 -5.13
N SER A 308 25.78 -4.20 -5.82
CA SER A 308 25.87 -4.01 -7.28
C SER A 308 27.21 -3.37 -7.69
N LYS A 309 27.68 -2.34 -6.97
CA LYS A 309 28.98 -1.71 -7.21
C LYS A 309 30.17 -2.61 -6.90
N GLN A 310 30.06 -3.51 -5.92
CA GLN A 310 31.12 -4.47 -5.63
C GLN A 310 31.18 -5.57 -6.70
N VAL A 311 30.03 -6.07 -7.15
CA VAL A 311 29.93 -7.04 -8.24
C VAL A 311 30.44 -6.45 -9.56
N GLU A 312 30.17 -5.16 -9.83
CA GLU A 312 30.73 -4.42 -10.97
C GLU A 312 32.28 -4.40 -10.95
N LYS A 313 32.88 -4.40 -9.75
CA LYS A 313 34.34 -4.48 -9.55
C LYS A 313 34.89 -5.92 -9.58
N GLY A 314 34.03 -6.92 -9.78
CA GLY A 314 34.41 -8.33 -9.84
C GLY A 314 34.46 -9.05 -8.49
N PHE A 315 33.95 -8.44 -7.41
CA PHE A 315 33.80 -9.16 -6.14
C PHE A 315 32.64 -10.16 -6.20
N PRO A 316 32.75 -11.32 -5.55
CA PRO A 316 31.64 -12.26 -5.42
C PRO A 316 30.40 -11.63 -4.77
N ILE A 317 29.22 -12.08 -5.17
CA ILE A 317 27.95 -11.60 -4.61
C ILE A 317 27.88 -11.96 -3.13
N ALA A 318 28.31 -13.18 -2.77
CA ALA A 318 28.33 -13.64 -1.38
C ALA A 318 29.17 -12.73 -0.47
N TYR A 319 30.33 -12.28 -0.96
CA TYR A 319 31.18 -11.31 -0.25
C TYR A 319 30.44 -9.99 -0.03
N SER A 320 29.78 -9.49 -1.08
CA SER A 320 29.05 -8.23 -1.06
C SER A 320 27.87 -8.27 -0.08
N PHE A 321 27.18 -9.40 0.03
CA PHE A 321 26.09 -9.59 0.98
C PHE A 321 26.61 -9.74 2.42
N ALA A 322 27.71 -10.47 2.62
CA ALA A 322 28.30 -10.66 3.94
C ALA A 322 28.79 -9.35 4.59
N LYS A 323 29.14 -8.35 3.77
CA LYS A 323 29.55 -7.01 4.23
C LYS A 323 28.42 -6.20 4.87
N HIS A 324 27.16 -6.59 4.66
CA HIS A 324 25.97 -5.87 5.16
C HIS A 324 25.11 -6.74 6.08
N PRO A 325 25.60 -7.16 7.27
CA PRO A 325 24.84 -7.99 8.21
C PRO A 325 23.56 -7.30 8.73
N GLU A 326 23.53 -5.97 8.72
CA GLU A 326 22.36 -5.16 9.05
C GLU A 326 21.21 -5.36 8.06
N ALA A 327 21.50 -5.66 6.80
CA ALA A 327 20.52 -5.92 5.76
C ALA A 327 20.30 -7.43 5.59
N PHE A 328 21.38 -8.18 5.39
CA PHE A 328 21.35 -9.56 4.95
C PHE A 328 21.71 -10.53 6.10
N PRO A 329 20.86 -11.53 6.39
CA PRO A 329 21.21 -12.54 7.37
C PRO A 329 22.35 -13.42 6.85
N TYR A 330 23.11 -14.02 7.77
CA TYR A 330 24.23 -14.91 7.44
C TYR A 330 23.82 -16.04 6.48
N LEU A 331 22.64 -16.64 6.71
CA LEU A 331 22.07 -17.69 5.85
C LEU A 331 22.00 -17.25 4.38
N LEU A 332 21.57 -16.02 4.10
CA LEU A 332 21.44 -15.52 2.73
C LEU A 332 22.81 -15.44 2.04
N SER A 333 23.83 -14.94 2.72
CA SER A 333 25.19 -14.83 2.15
C SER A 333 25.78 -16.21 1.83
N GLN A 334 25.56 -17.20 2.71
CA GLN A 334 26.01 -18.58 2.50
C GLN A 334 25.30 -19.25 1.33
N MET A 335 23.98 -19.07 1.23
CA MET A 335 23.20 -19.65 0.14
C MET A 335 23.59 -19.01 -1.19
N VAL A 336 23.79 -17.70 -1.24
CA VAL A 336 24.29 -17.01 -2.43
C VAL A 336 25.68 -17.54 -2.84
N ALA A 337 26.57 -17.82 -1.88
CA ALA A 337 27.87 -18.45 -2.19
C ALA A 337 27.70 -19.80 -2.89
N VAL A 338 26.83 -20.67 -2.36
CA VAL A 338 26.51 -21.97 -2.98
C VAL A 338 25.89 -21.78 -4.38
N GLY A 339 24.98 -20.83 -4.55
CA GLY A 339 24.37 -20.52 -5.84
C GLY A 339 25.38 -19.99 -6.87
N GLU A 340 26.34 -19.19 -6.42
CA GLU A 340 27.41 -18.60 -7.23
C GLU A 340 28.42 -19.68 -7.66
N GLU A 341 28.86 -20.54 -6.74
CA GLU A 341 29.79 -21.64 -7.03
C GLU A 341 29.18 -22.73 -7.92
N THR A 342 27.90 -23.04 -7.74
CA THR A 342 27.21 -24.09 -8.52
C THR A 342 26.57 -23.58 -9.80
N GLY A 343 26.55 -22.26 -10.03
CA GLY A 343 25.84 -21.63 -11.13
C GLY A 343 24.31 -21.73 -11.05
N LYS A 344 23.75 -22.12 -9.89
CA LYS A 344 22.31 -22.34 -9.67
C LYS A 344 21.68 -21.23 -8.83
N MET A 345 21.96 -19.98 -9.19
CA MET A 345 21.52 -18.82 -8.42
C MET A 345 19.98 -18.69 -8.35
N GLU A 346 19.28 -18.96 -9.44
CA GLU A 346 17.80 -18.97 -9.48
C GLU A 346 17.21 -19.91 -8.43
N ASP A 347 17.63 -21.19 -8.45
CA ASP A 347 17.14 -22.24 -7.56
C ASP A 347 17.40 -21.92 -6.10
N VAL A 348 18.61 -21.46 -5.80
CA VAL A 348 19.02 -21.19 -4.42
C VAL A 348 18.28 -19.97 -3.86
N LEU A 349 18.16 -18.88 -4.62
CA LEU A 349 17.37 -17.71 -4.20
C LEU A 349 15.89 -18.07 -4.04
N GLY A 350 15.34 -18.92 -4.91
CA GLY A 350 13.97 -19.41 -4.81
C GLY A 350 13.74 -20.21 -3.51
N LYS A 351 14.68 -21.09 -3.14
CA LYS A 351 14.63 -21.82 -1.86
C LYS A 351 14.74 -20.89 -0.65
N VAL A 352 15.64 -19.91 -0.70
CA VAL A 352 15.78 -18.93 0.39
C VAL A 352 14.51 -18.07 0.53
N SER A 353 13.92 -17.64 -0.58
CA SER A 353 12.62 -16.96 -0.57
C SER A 353 11.55 -17.79 0.13
N HIS A 354 11.47 -19.08 -0.16
CA HIS A 354 10.49 -19.97 0.49
C HIS A 354 10.75 -20.12 2.00
N ILE A 355 12.03 -20.19 2.42
CA ILE A 355 12.38 -20.23 3.85
C ILE A 355 11.87 -18.95 4.55
N PHE A 356 12.16 -17.77 4.00
CA PHE A 356 11.69 -16.51 4.58
C PHE A 356 10.16 -16.34 4.51
N GLU A 357 9.50 -16.90 3.49
CA GLU A 357 8.04 -16.91 3.40
C GLU A 357 7.42 -17.74 4.53
N VAL A 358 7.94 -18.96 4.76
CA VAL A 358 7.47 -19.83 5.86
C VAL A 358 7.73 -19.20 7.22
N GLU A 359 8.90 -18.60 7.42
CA GLU A 359 9.22 -17.87 8.64
C GLU A 359 8.29 -16.66 8.83
N SER A 360 8.00 -15.89 7.76
CA SER A 360 7.03 -14.79 7.78
C SER A 360 5.65 -15.27 8.22
N ASP A 361 5.14 -16.33 7.60
CA ASP A 361 3.83 -16.91 7.92
C ASP A 361 3.74 -17.34 9.39
N GLN A 362 4.81 -17.95 9.92
CA GLN A 362 4.87 -18.34 11.31
C GLN A 362 4.88 -17.12 12.25
N ARG A 363 5.62 -16.06 11.91
CA ARG A 363 5.66 -14.81 12.69
C ARG A 363 4.30 -14.12 12.70
N VAL A 364 3.60 -14.09 11.56
CA VAL A 364 2.23 -13.58 11.47
C VAL A 364 1.30 -14.34 12.41
N LYS A 365 1.34 -15.68 12.41
CA LYS A 365 0.52 -16.51 13.32
C LYS A 365 0.84 -16.21 14.79
N THR A 366 2.12 -16.18 15.16
CA THR A 366 2.53 -15.87 16.54
C THR A 366 2.10 -14.47 16.97
N LEU A 367 2.21 -13.48 16.08
CA LEU A 367 1.71 -12.12 16.32
C LEU A 367 0.21 -12.12 16.61
N THR A 368 -0.58 -12.75 15.75
CA THR A 368 -2.04 -12.81 15.90
C THR A 368 -2.42 -13.50 17.21
N SER A 369 -1.80 -14.63 17.55
CA SER A 369 -2.07 -15.33 18.81
C SER A 369 -1.61 -14.57 20.05
N ALA A 370 -0.52 -13.79 19.98
CA ALA A 370 -0.05 -12.98 21.11
C ALA A 370 -0.91 -11.73 21.35
N VAL A 371 -1.56 -11.19 20.31
CA VAL A 371 -2.45 -10.04 20.43
C VAL A 371 -3.69 -10.37 21.25
N GLU A 372 -4.21 -11.60 21.19
CA GLU A 372 -5.46 -11.97 21.86
C GLU A 372 -5.38 -11.86 23.41
N PRO A 373 -4.39 -12.44 24.11
CA PRO A 373 -4.22 -12.23 25.55
C PRO A 373 -3.99 -10.76 25.92
N LEU A 374 -3.22 -10.02 25.11
CA LEU A 374 -2.99 -8.60 25.34
C LEU A 374 -4.30 -7.82 25.29
N VAL A 375 -5.12 -8.07 24.27
CA VAL A 375 -6.45 -7.48 24.12
C VAL A 375 -7.34 -7.80 25.32
N MET A 376 -7.37 -9.06 25.78
CA MET A 376 -8.17 -9.44 26.96
C MET A 376 -7.71 -8.69 28.21
N ILE A 377 -6.41 -8.56 28.43
CA ILE A 377 -5.85 -7.80 29.56
C ILE A 377 -6.23 -6.32 29.47
N VAL A 378 -6.05 -5.70 28.30
CA VAL A 378 -6.35 -4.27 28.13
C VAL A 378 -7.86 -4.00 28.20
N LEU A 379 -8.70 -4.88 27.68
CA LEU A 379 -10.16 -4.80 27.85
C LEU A 379 -10.56 -4.97 29.31
N GLY A 380 -10.03 -5.97 30.01
CA GLY A 380 -10.33 -6.22 31.41
C GLY A 380 -9.91 -5.04 32.31
N LEU A 381 -8.68 -4.56 32.14
CA LEU A 381 -8.18 -3.39 32.86
C LEU A 381 -8.92 -2.11 32.47
N GLY A 382 -9.18 -1.92 31.17
CA GLY A 382 -9.86 -0.74 30.65
C GLY A 382 -11.30 -0.64 31.14
N VAL A 383 -12.08 -1.71 30.98
CA VAL A 383 -13.47 -1.80 31.47
C VAL A 383 -13.51 -1.77 32.99
N GLY A 384 -12.64 -2.52 33.68
CA GLY A 384 -12.55 -2.50 35.14
C GLY A 384 -12.24 -1.12 35.70
N PHE A 385 -11.25 -0.43 35.13
CA PHE A 385 -10.95 0.96 35.47
C PHE A 385 -12.15 1.87 35.25
N LEU A 386 -12.87 1.68 34.14
CA LEU A 386 -14.06 2.45 33.82
C LEU A 386 -15.19 2.24 34.83
N VAL A 387 -15.46 0.97 35.16
CA VAL A 387 -16.47 0.60 36.15
C VAL A 387 -16.14 1.21 37.51
N ILE A 388 -14.89 1.09 37.97
CA ILE A 388 -14.46 1.69 39.23
C ILE A 388 -14.59 3.22 39.18
N ALA A 389 -14.16 3.85 38.10
CA ALA A 389 -14.20 5.30 37.94
C ALA A 389 -15.63 5.87 37.92
N ILE A 390 -16.64 5.06 37.57
CA ILE A 390 -18.06 5.44 37.54
C ILE A 390 -18.78 5.05 38.84
N ILE A 391 -18.61 3.81 39.29
CA ILE A 391 -19.35 3.24 40.42
C ILE A 391 -18.84 3.78 41.77
N LEU A 392 -17.52 3.92 41.93
CA LEU A 392 -16.94 4.39 43.20
C LEU A 392 -17.44 5.78 43.60
N PRO A 393 -17.52 6.76 42.68
CA PRO A 393 -18.20 8.00 42.97
C PRO A 393 -19.65 7.76 43.43
N ILE A 394 -20.45 6.97 42.69
CA ILE A 394 -21.89 6.79 42.98
C ILE A 394 -22.09 6.28 44.41
N TYR A 395 -21.29 5.31 44.86
CA TYR A 395 -21.33 4.83 46.24
C TYR A 395 -20.98 5.92 47.26
N ASN A 396 -19.99 6.76 46.97
CA ASN A 396 -19.58 7.87 47.86
C ASN A 396 -20.64 8.97 47.97
N LEU A 397 -21.48 9.17 46.96
CA LEU A 397 -22.63 10.07 47.08
C LEU A 397 -23.72 9.44 47.94
N THR A 398 -24.06 8.17 47.69
CA THR A 398 -25.12 7.47 48.42
C THR A 398 -24.78 7.23 49.89
N SER A 399 -23.50 7.15 50.27
CA SER A 399 -23.08 7.00 51.68
C SER A 399 -22.98 8.32 52.45
N LYS A 400 -23.05 9.47 51.77
CA LYS A 400 -23.06 10.81 52.37
C LYS A 400 -24.47 11.38 52.56
N PHE A 401 -25.46 10.78 51.93
CA PHE A 401 -26.86 10.85 52.33
C PHE A 401 -27.14 9.84 53.43
#